data_AF-A0A9D8KC59-F1
#
_entry.id   AF-A0A9D8KC59-F1
#
_cell.length_a   1.000
_cell.length_b   1.000
_cell.length_c   1.000
_cell.angle_alpha   90.00
_cell.angle_beta   90.00
_cell.angle_gamma   90.00
#
_symmetry.space_group_name_H-M   'P 1'
#
loop_
_entity.id
_entity.type
_entity.pdbx_description
1 polymer ?
#
loop_
_entity_poly.entity_id
_entity_poly.type
_entity_poly.pdbx_seq_one_letter_code
_entity_poly.pdbx_strand_id
1 'polypeptide(L)'
;MLAPTPPLERANGILRAFGASFRLRQHRRSQWVTIDEILPNRHTRERSLPDCAATDPQAVEDLCERLLKASKEGAPLDAIVQTSTPYRSARLSEPSWPEICEVVVAFQRSQGVNMNLVGPFRGQGWFRLLPADRPATTEDVRRFALHTSESLKAHREDASEPLRPMATHKQGFRQKREMVSLLRRAGFGAIAPEELSHELKGMVNRKKQALVSAGQSRRRIPSTEAIQEWLDQVMEEDPLWGWVFAMVATYGLRPHEVW
;
A
#
# COMPACT_ATOMS: atom_id res chain seq x y z
N MET A 1 -31.71 21.97 -28.83
CA MET A 1 -31.52 21.70 -27.38
C MET A 1 -30.03 21.51 -27.17
N LEU A 2 -29.36 22.42 -26.45
CA LEU A 2 -27.94 22.27 -26.13
C LEU A 2 -27.78 21.09 -25.17
N ALA A 3 -26.86 20.18 -25.47
CA ALA A 3 -26.55 19.07 -24.57
C ALA A 3 -26.12 19.63 -23.20
N PRO A 4 -26.58 19.06 -22.07
CA PRO A 4 -26.15 19.52 -20.76
C PRO A 4 -24.63 19.39 -20.65
N THR A 5 -23.97 20.49 -20.27
CA THR A 5 -22.50 20.52 -20.08
C THR A 5 -22.10 19.43 -19.08
N PRO A 6 -21.08 18.61 -19.38
CA PRO A 6 -20.60 17.56 -18.49
C PRO A 6 -20.30 18.10 -17.07
N PRO A 7 -20.63 17.35 -16.00
CA PRO A 7 -20.43 17.80 -14.62
C PRO A 7 -19.01 18.30 -14.31
N LEU A 8 -18.00 17.61 -14.85
CA LEU A 8 -16.59 17.98 -14.70
C LEU A 8 -16.21 19.30 -15.39
N GLU A 9 -16.78 19.58 -16.56
CA GLU A 9 -16.52 20.83 -17.27
C GLU A 9 -17.14 22.01 -16.53
N ARG A 10 -18.35 21.84 -16.00
CA ARG A 10 -19.02 22.83 -15.15
C ARG A 10 -18.20 23.12 -13.90
N ALA A 11 -17.81 22.08 -13.15
CA ALA A 11 -17.01 22.22 -11.93
C ALA A 11 -15.66 22.89 -12.18
N ASN A 12 -14.95 22.50 -13.24
CA ASN A 12 -13.70 23.18 -13.63
C ASN A 12 -13.90 24.65 -14.03
N GLY A 13 -15.02 24.99 -14.66
CA GLY A 13 -15.38 26.37 -14.97
C GLY A 13 -15.52 27.23 -13.70
N ILE A 14 -16.21 26.70 -12.69
CA ILE A 14 -16.38 27.34 -11.39
C ILE A 14 -15.02 27.49 -10.68
N LEU A 15 -14.23 26.42 -10.57
CA LEU A 15 -12.91 26.47 -9.92
C LEU A 15 -11.97 27.49 -10.58
N ARG A 16 -12.04 27.66 -11.91
CA ARG A 16 -11.28 28.70 -12.63
C ARG A 16 -11.78 30.09 -12.33
N ALA A 17 -13.10 30.31 -12.34
CA ALA A 17 -13.70 31.62 -12.07
C ALA A 17 -13.33 32.15 -10.67
N PHE A 18 -13.22 31.25 -9.69
CA PHE A 18 -12.80 31.58 -8.32
C PHE A 18 -11.29 31.53 -8.09
N GLY A 19 -10.47 31.35 -9.14
CA GLY A 19 -9.01 31.35 -9.04
C GLY A 19 -8.43 30.19 -8.22
N ALA A 20 -9.18 29.10 -8.03
CA ALA A 20 -8.73 27.99 -7.19
C ALA A 20 -7.52 27.28 -7.81
N SER A 21 -6.63 26.76 -6.97
CA SER A 21 -5.44 25.99 -7.38
C SER A 21 -5.76 24.56 -7.83
N PHE A 22 -7.01 24.11 -7.71
CA PHE A 22 -7.41 22.72 -8.00
C PHE A 22 -8.10 22.56 -9.36
N ARG A 23 -7.87 21.44 -10.03
CA ARG A 23 -8.59 21.03 -11.25
C ARG A 23 -9.08 19.60 -11.14
N LEU A 24 -10.21 19.30 -11.77
CA LEU A 24 -10.79 17.95 -11.81
C LEU A 24 -10.56 17.31 -13.18
N ARG A 25 -10.18 16.03 -13.20
CA ARG A 25 -9.99 15.25 -14.42
C ARG A 25 -10.60 13.86 -14.29
N GLN A 26 -10.91 13.25 -15.42
CA GLN A 26 -11.20 11.83 -15.53
C GLN A 26 -10.21 11.21 -16.51
N HIS A 27 -9.51 10.15 -16.11
CA HIS A 27 -8.67 9.40 -17.03
C HIS A 27 -9.51 8.45 -17.90
N ARG A 28 -9.12 8.25 -19.16
CA ARG A 28 -9.86 7.44 -20.16
C ARG A 28 -10.24 6.02 -19.71
N ARG A 29 -9.55 5.42 -18.73
CA ARG A 29 -9.80 4.07 -18.22
C ARG A 29 -10.27 4.05 -16.76
N SER A 30 -10.56 5.22 -16.17
CA SER A 30 -11.01 5.36 -14.80
C SER A 30 -12.43 5.94 -14.77
N GLN A 31 -13.29 5.37 -13.94
CA GLN A 31 -14.60 5.95 -13.65
C GLN A 31 -14.51 7.05 -12.58
N TRP A 32 -13.35 7.19 -11.95
CA TRP A 32 -13.11 8.06 -10.81
C TRP A 32 -12.52 9.41 -11.20
N VAL A 33 -12.87 10.44 -10.43
CA VAL A 33 -12.31 11.78 -10.55
C VAL A 33 -10.90 11.83 -9.98
N THR A 34 -9.99 12.49 -10.68
CA THR A 34 -8.65 12.89 -10.21
C THR A 34 -8.64 14.38 -9.95
N ILE A 35 -8.10 14.79 -8.80
CA ILE A 35 -7.82 16.18 -8.46
C ILE A 35 -6.35 16.48 -8.78
N ASP A 36 -6.13 17.57 -9.49
CA ASP A 36 -4.81 18.14 -9.74
C ASP A 36 -4.69 19.44 -8.94
N GLU A 37 -3.73 19.49 -8.00
CA GLU A 37 -3.34 20.70 -7.29
C GLU A 37 -2.20 21.38 -8.04
N ILE A 38 -2.40 22.64 -8.43
CA ILE A 38 -1.43 23.49 -9.12
C ILE A 38 -0.64 24.25 -8.06
N LEU A 39 0.62 23.86 -7.88
CA LEU A 39 1.53 24.49 -6.92
C LEU A 39 2.25 25.71 -7.54
N PRO A 40 2.65 26.69 -6.72
CA PRO A 40 3.56 27.75 -7.17
C PRO A 40 4.85 27.07 -7.67
N ASN A 41 5.26 27.39 -8.90
CA ASN A 41 6.32 26.75 -9.72
C ASN A 41 5.85 25.73 -10.79
N ARG A 42 4.56 25.70 -11.15
CA ARG A 42 4.01 24.81 -12.21
C ARG A 42 4.15 23.31 -11.93
N HIS A 43 4.48 22.92 -10.70
CA HIS A 43 4.36 21.52 -10.29
C HIS A 43 2.90 21.17 -10.06
N THR A 44 2.51 19.97 -10.48
CA THR A 44 1.16 19.47 -10.28
C THR A 44 1.22 18.25 -9.37
N ARG A 45 0.43 18.26 -8.30
CA ARG A 45 0.21 17.09 -7.46
C ARG A 45 -1.15 16.49 -7.81
N GLU A 46 -1.14 15.24 -8.24
CA GLU A 46 -2.36 14.54 -8.65
C GLU A 46 -2.81 13.55 -7.59
N ARG A 47 -4.13 13.43 -7.41
CA ARG A 47 -4.75 12.45 -6.51
C ARG A 47 -6.09 11.98 -7.06
N SER A 48 -6.21 10.69 -7.35
CA SER A 48 -7.49 10.07 -7.68
C SER A 48 -8.35 9.87 -6.43
N LEU A 49 -9.63 10.21 -6.54
CA LEU A 49 -10.67 10.01 -5.53
C LEU A 49 -11.54 8.81 -5.94
N PRO A 50 -11.26 7.60 -5.42
CA PRO A 50 -11.99 6.39 -5.79
C PRO A 50 -13.45 6.37 -5.31
N ASP A 51 -13.87 7.35 -4.51
CA ASP A 51 -15.24 7.47 -3.98
C ASP A 51 -16.06 8.54 -4.72
N CYS A 52 -15.47 9.22 -5.71
CA CYS A 52 -16.15 10.23 -6.53
C CYS A 52 -16.15 9.75 -7.99
N ALA A 53 -17.28 9.21 -8.45
CA ALA A 53 -17.43 8.84 -9.84
C ALA A 53 -17.58 10.10 -10.70
N ALA A 54 -16.84 10.18 -11.80
CA ALA A 54 -16.89 11.30 -12.75
C ALA A 54 -18.26 11.48 -13.39
N THR A 55 -19.07 10.43 -13.39
CA THR A 55 -20.42 10.38 -13.93
C THR A 55 -21.50 10.74 -12.92
N ASP A 56 -21.17 10.91 -11.64
CA ASP A 56 -22.10 11.30 -10.58
C ASP A 56 -22.09 12.83 -10.42
N PRO A 57 -23.13 13.56 -10.89
CA PRO A 57 -23.12 15.01 -10.86
C PRO A 57 -23.12 15.59 -9.45
N GLN A 58 -23.80 14.94 -8.50
CA GLN A 58 -23.91 15.42 -7.13
C GLN A 58 -22.56 15.25 -6.41
N ALA A 59 -21.90 14.10 -6.57
CA ALA A 59 -20.59 13.87 -5.99
C ALA A 59 -19.53 14.84 -6.54
N VAL A 60 -19.62 15.21 -7.82
CA VAL A 60 -18.73 16.20 -8.45
C VAL A 60 -18.99 17.61 -7.94
N GLU A 61 -20.26 17.98 -7.70
CA GLU A 61 -20.65 19.28 -7.15
C GLU A 61 -20.19 19.45 -5.69
N ASP A 62 -20.48 18.46 -4.85
CA ASP A 62 -20.03 18.42 -3.44
C ASP A 62 -18.49 18.45 -3.34
N LEU A 63 -17.80 17.81 -4.29
CA LEU A 63 -16.33 17.90 -4.40
C LEU A 63 -15.87 19.31 -4.81
N CYS A 64 -16.54 19.94 -5.77
CA CYS A 64 -16.23 21.30 -6.21
C CYS A 64 -16.35 22.30 -5.05
N GLU A 65 -17.40 22.23 -4.24
CA GLU A 65 -17.59 23.12 -3.09
C GLU A 65 -16.49 22.94 -2.03
N ARG A 66 -16.10 21.70 -1.74
CA ARG A 66 -14.99 21.40 -0.82
C ARG A 66 -13.66 21.96 -1.30
N LEU A 67 -13.37 21.83 -2.60
CA LEU A 67 -12.15 22.38 -3.21
C LEU A 67 -12.14 23.91 -3.17
N LEU A 68 -13.29 24.56 -3.38
CA LEU A 68 -13.41 26.02 -3.26
C LEU A 68 -13.16 26.49 -1.82
N LYS A 69 -13.74 25.80 -0.85
CA LYS A 69 -13.53 26.10 0.58
C LYS A 69 -12.07 25.95 0.96
N ALA A 70 -11.46 24.82 0.60
CA ALA A 70 -10.05 24.55 0.86
C ALA A 70 -9.13 25.57 0.18
N SER A 71 -9.45 25.98 -1.05
CA SER A 71 -8.68 27.01 -1.75
C SER A 71 -8.77 28.38 -1.07
N LYS A 72 -9.91 28.73 -0.46
CA LYS A 72 -10.05 29.97 0.33
C LYS A 72 -9.27 29.90 1.65
N GLU A 73 -9.21 28.72 2.24
CA GLU A 73 -8.52 28.45 3.51
C GLU A 73 -7.02 28.19 3.33
N GLY A 74 -6.53 28.11 2.08
CA GLY A 74 -5.13 27.77 1.78
C GLY A 74 -4.76 26.34 2.18
N ALA A 75 -5.74 25.45 2.32
CA ALA A 75 -5.52 24.08 2.77
C ALA A 75 -4.90 23.22 1.65
N PRO A 76 -3.87 22.42 1.95
CA PRO A 76 -3.24 21.56 0.94
C PRO A 76 -4.16 20.40 0.55
N LEU A 77 -3.95 19.82 -0.63
CA LEU A 77 -4.73 18.69 -1.16
C LEU A 77 -4.92 17.54 -0.16
N ASP A 78 -3.92 17.26 0.68
CA ASP A 78 -3.97 16.18 1.67
C ASP A 78 -5.08 16.39 2.73
N ALA A 79 -5.37 17.64 3.11
CA ALA A 79 -6.44 17.97 4.06
C ALA A 79 -7.85 17.78 3.45
N ILE A 80 -7.96 17.97 2.13
CA ILE A 80 -9.21 17.84 1.37
C ILE A 80 -9.56 16.37 1.18
N VAL A 81 -8.56 15.53 0.90
CA VAL A 81 -8.74 14.08 0.75
C VAL A 81 -9.10 13.44 2.09
N GLN A 82 -8.56 13.95 3.20
CA GLN A 82 -8.95 13.50 4.56
C GLN A 82 -10.38 13.88 4.92
N THR A 83 -10.90 15.00 4.41
CA THR A 83 -12.31 15.42 4.55
C THR A 83 -13.21 14.88 3.43
N SER A 84 -12.67 14.08 2.50
CA SER A 84 -13.43 13.54 1.38
C SER A 84 -14.39 12.42 1.76
N THR A 85 -14.34 11.93 3.00
CA THR A 85 -15.38 11.10 3.59
C THR A 85 -16.36 11.97 4.37
N PRO A 86 -17.61 12.02 3.90
CA PRO A 86 -18.65 11.45 4.72
C PRO A 86 -19.14 10.22 3.98
N TYR A 87 -18.48 9.08 4.22
CA TYR A 87 -19.32 7.92 4.49
C TYR A 87 -20.18 8.38 5.64
N ARG A 88 -21.48 8.56 5.38
CA ARG A 88 -22.49 9.06 6.31
C ARG A 88 -22.02 8.91 7.75
N SER A 89 -21.81 10.04 8.43
CA SER A 89 -21.95 10.11 9.89
C SER A 89 -23.43 9.97 10.25
N ALA A 90 -24.08 8.94 9.70
CA ALA A 90 -25.14 8.27 10.39
C ALA A 90 -24.42 7.51 11.50
N ARG A 91 -24.79 7.75 12.75
CA ARG A 91 -24.36 6.91 13.87
C ARG A 91 -24.54 5.44 13.47
N LEU A 92 -23.48 4.73 13.14
CA LEU A 92 -23.53 3.35 12.66
C LEU A 92 -22.30 2.63 13.19
N SER A 93 -22.56 1.50 13.82
CA SER A 93 -21.68 0.50 14.40
C SER A 93 -20.24 0.50 13.88
N GLU A 94 -19.27 0.34 14.78
CA GLU A 94 -17.87 0.02 14.44
C GLU A 94 -17.81 -1.02 13.29
N PRO A 95 -17.01 -0.80 12.24
CA PRO A 95 -17.09 -1.56 10.99
C PRO A 95 -16.81 -3.04 11.21
N SER A 96 -17.62 -3.89 10.59
CA SER A 96 -17.53 -5.34 10.72
C SER A 96 -16.60 -5.95 9.67
N TRP A 97 -16.04 -7.13 9.97
CA TRP A 97 -15.14 -7.82 9.04
C TRP A 97 -15.74 -8.14 7.66
N PRO A 98 -17.02 -8.54 7.52
CA PRO A 98 -17.64 -8.75 6.21
C PRO A 98 -17.58 -7.50 5.31
N GLU A 99 -17.92 -6.33 5.86
CA GLU A 99 -17.92 -5.05 5.13
C GLU A 99 -16.49 -4.66 4.73
N ILE A 100 -15.56 -4.75 5.68
CA ILE A 100 -14.15 -4.45 5.44
C ILE A 100 -13.59 -5.35 4.33
N CYS A 101 -13.91 -6.63 4.34
CA CYS A 101 -13.43 -7.56 3.33
C CYS A 101 -13.89 -7.17 1.92
N GLU A 102 -15.15 -6.77 1.75
CA GLU A 102 -15.66 -6.32 0.44
C GLU A 102 -14.96 -5.04 -0.01
N VAL A 103 -14.84 -4.05 0.87
CA VAL A 103 -14.17 -2.77 0.57
C VAL A 103 -12.72 -2.98 0.18
N VAL A 104 -11.95 -3.77 0.94
CA VAL A 104 -10.53 -4.05 0.64
C VAL A 104 -10.37 -4.78 -0.69
N VAL A 105 -11.25 -5.75 -0.97
CA VAL A 105 -11.22 -6.50 -2.24
C VAL A 105 -11.55 -5.61 -3.42
N ALA A 106 -12.56 -4.75 -3.30
CA ALA A 106 -12.93 -3.77 -4.32
C ALA A 106 -11.81 -2.75 -4.54
N PHE A 107 -11.22 -2.24 -3.46
CA PHE A 107 -10.07 -1.34 -3.50
C PHE A 107 -8.88 -1.97 -4.22
N GLN A 108 -8.47 -3.19 -3.88
CA GLN A 108 -7.35 -3.83 -4.58
C GLN A 108 -7.65 -4.07 -6.07
N ARG A 109 -8.90 -4.43 -6.42
CA ARG A 109 -9.33 -4.59 -7.81
C ARG A 109 -9.24 -3.28 -8.59
N SER A 110 -9.63 -2.15 -8.00
CA SER A 110 -9.62 -0.84 -8.67
C SER A 110 -8.22 -0.36 -9.00
N GLN A 111 -7.20 -0.82 -8.26
CA GLN A 111 -5.80 -0.48 -8.50
C GLN A 111 -5.17 -1.26 -9.67
N GLY A 112 -5.83 -2.28 -10.21
CA GLY A 112 -5.29 -3.10 -11.32
C GLY A 112 -4.00 -3.85 -11.00
N VAL A 113 -3.68 -4.02 -9.71
CA VAL A 113 -2.46 -4.70 -9.23
C VAL A 113 -2.71 -6.16 -8.87
N ASN A 114 -1.63 -6.89 -8.61
CA ASN A 114 -1.65 -8.28 -8.18
C ASN A 114 -2.65 -8.52 -7.01
N MET A 115 -3.55 -9.48 -7.19
CA MET A 115 -4.59 -9.86 -6.21
C MET A 115 -4.12 -10.84 -5.13
N ASN A 116 -2.85 -11.25 -5.12
CA ASN A 116 -2.32 -12.21 -4.14
C ASN A 116 -2.42 -11.71 -2.69
N LEU A 117 -2.48 -10.40 -2.47
CA LEU A 117 -2.62 -9.80 -1.14
C LEU A 117 -4.02 -9.92 -0.55
N VAL A 118 -5.06 -10.22 -1.34
CA VAL A 118 -6.44 -10.25 -0.83
C VAL A 118 -6.95 -11.63 -0.43
N GLY A 119 -6.11 -12.67 -0.51
CA GLY A 119 -6.46 -14.02 -0.03
C GLY A 119 -7.11 -14.03 1.37
N PRO A 120 -6.62 -13.25 2.36
CA PRO A 120 -7.22 -13.17 3.68
C PRO A 120 -8.65 -12.60 3.75
N PHE A 121 -9.10 -11.87 2.72
CA PHE A 121 -10.39 -11.18 2.67
C PHE A 121 -11.43 -11.87 1.77
N ARG A 122 -11.11 -13.03 1.18
CA ARG A 122 -11.98 -13.75 0.24
C ARG A 122 -12.22 -15.18 0.70
N GLY A 123 -13.39 -15.73 0.34
CA GLY A 123 -13.72 -17.14 0.58
C GLY A 123 -13.43 -17.59 2.01
N GLN A 124 -12.58 -18.60 2.17
CA GLN A 124 -12.13 -19.17 3.45
C GLN A 124 -10.90 -18.43 4.06
N GLY A 125 -10.74 -17.15 3.71
CA GLY A 125 -9.70 -16.27 4.24
C GLY A 125 -9.96 -15.90 5.71
N TRP A 126 -8.89 -15.72 6.49
CA TRP A 126 -8.97 -15.52 7.94
C TRP A 126 -10.00 -14.48 8.38
N PHE A 127 -10.06 -13.31 7.72
CA PHE A 127 -10.96 -12.24 8.15
C PHE A 127 -12.44 -12.55 7.84
N ARG A 128 -12.72 -13.39 6.82
CA ARG A 128 -14.07 -13.89 6.53
C ARG A 128 -14.55 -14.94 7.54
N LEU A 129 -13.62 -15.53 8.28
CA LEU A 129 -13.90 -16.53 9.30
C LEU A 129 -14.21 -15.90 10.67
N LEU A 130 -13.95 -14.60 10.84
CA LEU A 130 -14.26 -13.91 12.07
C LEU A 130 -15.77 -13.69 12.21
N PRO A 131 -16.34 -13.67 13.43
CA PRO A 131 -17.76 -13.38 13.66
C PRO A 131 -18.19 -12.12 12.91
N ALA A 132 -19.31 -12.21 12.18
CA ALA A 132 -19.83 -11.11 11.37
C ALA A 132 -20.40 -9.97 12.21
N ASP A 133 -20.98 -10.32 13.36
CA ASP A 133 -21.72 -9.38 14.21
C ASP A 133 -20.82 -8.59 15.18
N ARG A 134 -19.50 -8.85 15.17
CA ARG A 134 -18.55 -8.15 16.03
C ARG A 134 -17.78 -7.08 15.25
N PRO A 135 -17.43 -5.97 15.91
CA PRO A 135 -16.61 -4.96 15.31
C PRO A 135 -15.20 -5.49 15.03
N ALA A 136 -14.61 -5.03 13.93
CA ALA A 136 -13.23 -5.34 13.62
C ALA A 136 -12.28 -4.59 14.54
N THR A 137 -11.24 -5.28 15.01
CA THR A 137 -10.30 -4.72 15.98
C THR A 137 -8.87 -4.76 15.47
N THR A 138 -8.02 -3.90 16.05
CA THR A 138 -6.57 -3.97 15.85
C THR A 138 -5.98 -5.31 16.26
N GLU A 139 -6.55 -5.95 17.29
CA GLU A 139 -6.09 -7.26 17.75
C GLU A 139 -6.32 -8.36 16.72
N ASP A 140 -7.41 -8.31 15.95
CA ASP A 140 -7.65 -9.26 14.86
C ASP A 140 -6.57 -9.18 13.77
N VAL A 141 -6.19 -7.94 13.41
CA VAL A 141 -5.13 -7.67 12.42
C VAL A 141 -3.78 -8.08 12.95
N ARG A 142 -3.47 -7.72 14.21
CA ARG A 142 -2.21 -8.07 14.88
C ARG A 142 -2.06 -9.58 15.01
N ARG A 143 -3.10 -10.28 15.47
CA ARG A 143 -3.11 -11.74 15.60
C ARG A 143 -2.90 -12.41 14.26
N PHE A 144 -3.54 -11.92 13.19
CA PHE A 144 -3.28 -12.42 11.85
C PHE A 144 -1.81 -12.22 11.44
N ALA A 145 -1.27 -11.01 11.64
CA ALA A 145 0.08 -10.66 11.21
C ALA A 145 1.19 -11.47 11.93
N LEU A 146 0.98 -11.80 13.20
CA LEU A 146 1.97 -12.43 14.05
C LEU A 146 1.99 -13.97 13.97
N HIS A 147 0.92 -14.62 13.53
CA HIS A 147 0.79 -16.08 13.61
C HIS A 147 0.62 -16.75 12.24
N THR A 148 0.82 -18.06 12.13
CA THR A 148 0.58 -18.79 10.87
C THR A 148 -0.92 -18.93 10.60
N SER A 149 -1.33 -18.93 9.33
CA SER A 149 -2.75 -19.08 8.96
C SER A 149 -3.35 -20.41 9.44
N GLU A 150 -2.54 -21.47 9.48
CA GLU A 150 -2.94 -22.79 10.00
C GLU A 150 -3.23 -22.74 11.50
N SER A 151 -2.31 -22.19 12.31
CA SER A 151 -2.51 -22.09 13.76
C SER A 151 -3.67 -21.18 14.14
N LEU A 152 -3.94 -20.14 13.34
CA LEU A 152 -5.11 -19.28 13.52
C LEU A 152 -6.42 -20.04 13.30
N LYS A 153 -6.49 -20.90 12.28
CA LYS A 153 -7.66 -21.74 12.01
C LYS A 153 -7.86 -22.78 13.11
N ALA A 154 -6.80 -23.49 13.50
CA ALA A 154 -6.84 -24.47 14.58
C ALA A 154 -7.27 -23.84 15.91
N HIS A 155 -6.68 -22.71 16.30
CA HIS A 155 -7.05 -22.00 17.54
C HIS A 155 -8.48 -21.45 17.55
N ARG A 156 -9.05 -21.20 16.36
CA ARG A 156 -10.45 -20.78 16.25
C ARG A 156 -11.40 -21.97 16.44
N GLU A 157 -11.04 -23.14 15.91
CA GLU A 157 -11.81 -24.38 16.06
C GLU A 157 -11.72 -24.92 17.50
N ASP A 158 -10.53 -24.81 18.11
CA ASP A 158 -10.26 -25.17 19.49
C ASP A 158 -9.36 -24.11 20.14
N ALA A 159 -9.91 -23.35 21.09
CA ALA A 159 -9.18 -22.29 21.80
C ALA A 159 -8.00 -22.80 22.64
N SER A 160 -7.89 -24.11 22.89
CA SER A 160 -6.75 -24.71 23.58
C SER A 160 -5.53 -24.92 22.68
N GLU A 161 -5.71 -24.93 21.35
CA GLU A 161 -4.62 -25.09 20.39
C GLU A 161 -3.69 -23.87 20.42
N PRO A 162 -2.36 -24.04 20.55
CA PRO A 162 -1.46 -22.89 20.66
C PRO A 162 -1.29 -22.14 19.34
N LEU A 163 -1.35 -20.82 19.42
CA LEU A 163 -1.01 -19.95 18.30
C LEU A 163 0.50 -20.08 17.97
N ARG A 164 0.82 -20.39 16.71
CA ARG A 164 2.21 -20.57 16.25
C ARG A 164 2.72 -19.27 15.63
N PRO A 165 3.78 -18.65 16.18
CA PRO A 165 4.33 -17.43 15.62
C PRO A 165 4.83 -17.61 14.20
N MET A 166 4.58 -16.62 13.35
CA MET A 166 5.10 -16.60 11.99
C MET A 166 6.55 -16.13 11.98
N ALA A 167 7.42 -16.93 11.37
CA ALA A 167 8.82 -16.56 11.29
C ALA A 167 9.02 -15.32 10.39
N THR A 168 9.60 -14.26 10.95
CA THR A 168 9.73 -12.92 10.33
C THR A 168 10.52 -12.85 9.02
N HIS A 169 11.29 -13.89 8.72
CA HIS A 169 12.14 -14.00 7.53
C HIS A 169 11.44 -14.68 6.34
N LYS A 170 10.26 -15.29 6.55
CA LYS A 170 9.52 -15.97 5.49
C LYS A 170 8.76 -14.95 4.63
N GLN A 171 8.61 -15.27 3.34
CA GLN A 171 7.83 -14.45 2.40
C GLN A 171 6.40 -14.16 2.90
N GLY A 172 5.77 -15.13 3.55
CA GLY A 172 4.45 -14.95 4.12
C GLY A 172 4.39 -13.82 5.16
N PHE A 173 5.41 -13.63 6.00
CA PHE A 173 5.42 -12.53 6.98
C PHE A 173 5.46 -11.16 6.27
N ARG A 174 6.23 -11.05 5.18
CA ARG A 174 6.26 -9.85 4.34
C ARG A 174 4.89 -9.56 3.73
N GLN A 175 4.21 -10.58 3.19
CA GLN A 175 2.86 -10.44 2.63
C GLN A 175 1.85 -9.99 3.69
N LYS A 176 1.95 -10.52 4.91
CA LYS A 176 1.08 -10.09 6.02
C LYS A 176 1.31 -8.63 6.39
N ARG A 177 2.56 -8.15 6.41
CA ARG A 177 2.85 -6.72 6.61
C ARG A 177 2.33 -5.84 5.48
N GLU A 178 2.48 -6.29 4.22
CA GLU A 178 1.92 -5.60 3.06
C GLU A 178 0.39 -5.54 3.12
N MET A 179 -0.26 -6.58 3.66
CA MET A 179 -1.70 -6.58 3.94
C MET A 179 -2.11 -5.54 4.99
N VAL A 180 -1.35 -5.36 6.09
CA VAL A 180 -1.64 -4.30 7.08
C VAL A 180 -1.58 -2.92 6.41
N SER A 181 -0.59 -2.70 5.55
CA SER A 181 -0.49 -1.47 4.76
C SER A 181 -1.67 -1.30 3.79
N LEU A 182 -2.15 -2.39 3.19
CA LEU A 182 -3.33 -2.41 2.32
C LEU A 182 -4.60 -1.99 3.08
N LEU A 183 -4.84 -2.54 4.27
CA LEU A 183 -6.00 -2.16 5.11
C LEU A 183 -6.01 -0.65 5.38
N ARG A 184 -4.88 -0.10 5.79
CA ARG A 184 -4.74 1.33 6.06
C ARG A 184 -4.99 2.17 4.80
N ARG A 185 -4.43 1.77 3.65
CA ARG A 185 -4.65 2.45 2.36
C ARG A 185 -6.09 2.37 1.87
N ALA A 186 -6.83 1.32 2.26
CA ALA A 186 -8.25 1.15 1.96
C ALA A 186 -9.17 1.91 2.93
N GLY A 187 -8.63 2.74 3.83
CA GLY A 187 -9.39 3.58 4.76
C GLY A 187 -9.53 3.02 6.18
N PHE A 188 -8.98 1.84 6.47
CA PHE A 188 -9.16 1.16 7.76
C PHE A 188 -8.01 1.42 8.75
N GLY A 189 -7.53 2.66 8.81
CA GLY A 189 -6.39 3.04 9.68
C GLY A 189 -6.65 2.83 11.17
N ALA A 190 -7.90 2.90 11.62
CA ALA A 190 -8.26 2.68 13.04
C ALA A 190 -7.97 1.25 13.52
N ILE A 191 -8.17 0.25 12.66
CA ILE A 191 -7.90 -1.18 12.96
C ILE A 191 -6.54 -1.64 12.43
N ALA A 192 -5.91 -0.86 11.54
CA ALA A 192 -4.57 -1.09 11.02
C ALA A 192 -3.69 0.15 11.26
N PRO A 193 -3.40 0.47 12.54
CA PRO A 193 -2.67 1.68 12.90
C PRO A 193 -1.21 1.63 12.43
N GLU A 194 -0.60 2.82 12.31
CA GLU A 194 0.77 2.96 11.84
C GLU A 194 1.78 2.27 12.79
N GLU A 195 1.50 2.34 14.08
CA GLU A 195 2.26 1.72 15.16
C GLU A 195 2.43 0.21 14.93
N LEU A 196 1.38 -0.47 14.46
CA LEU A 196 1.44 -1.90 14.12
C LEU A 196 2.37 -2.17 12.94
N SER A 197 2.36 -1.31 11.92
CA SER A 197 3.30 -1.41 10.80
C SER A 197 4.75 -1.20 11.24
N HIS A 198 4.99 -0.24 12.14
CA HIS A 198 6.30 0.01 12.73
C HIS A 198 6.78 -1.16 13.58
N GLU A 199 5.92 -1.75 14.41
CA GLU A 199 6.22 -2.93 15.21
C GLU A 199 6.66 -4.10 14.34
N LEU A 200 5.85 -4.45 13.33
CA LEU A 200 6.14 -5.57 12.41
C LEU A 200 7.46 -5.34 11.64
N LYS A 201 7.73 -4.10 11.24
CA LYS A 201 9.01 -3.72 10.61
C LYS A 201 10.18 -3.85 11.60
N GLY A 202 9.99 -3.41 12.84
CA GLY A 202 10.97 -3.53 13.92
C GLY A 202 11.36 -4.98 14.23
N MET A 203 10.42 -5.92 14.17
CA MET A 203 10.70 -7.36 14.36
C MET A 203 11.64 -7.93 13.29
N VAL A 204 11.48 -7.52 12.02
CA VAL A 204 12.40 -7.92 10.93
C VAL A 204 13.79 -7.38 11.18
N ASN A 205 13.88 -6.11 11.58
CA ASN A 205 15.16 -5.43 11.83
C ASN A 205 15.90 -6.03 13.03
N ARG A 206 15.22 -6.34 14.14
CA ARG A 206 15.82 -6.97 15.33
C ARG A 206 16.42 -8.33 14.99
N LYS A 207 15.72 -9.17 14.22
CA LYS A 207 16.26 -10.46 13.78
C LYS A 207 17.48 -10.29 12.86
N LYS A 208 17.42 -9.31 11.94
CA LYS A 208 18.57 -8.99 11.07
C LYS A 208 19.78 -8.56 11.91
N GLN A 209 19.59 -7.67 12.87
CA GLN A 209 20.64 -7.22 13.78
C GLN A 209 21.21 -8.39 14.60
N ALA A 210 20.36 -9.25 15.17
CA ALA A 210 20.81 -10.44 15.90
C ALA A 210 21.65 -11.39 15.04
N LEU A 211 21.27 -11.61 13.78
CA LEU A 211 22.05 -12.43 12.84
C LEU A 211 23.40 -11.78 12.48
N VAL A 212 23.46 -10.45 12.35
CA VAL A 212 24.70 -9.71 12.12
C VAL A 212 25.61 -9.80 13.35
N SER A 213 25.07 -9.54 14.56
CA SER A 213 25.81 -9.65 15.82
C SER A 213 26.32 -11.07 16.08
N ALA A 214 25.58 -12.10 15.67
CA ALA A 214 25.99 -13.49 15.77
C ALA A 214 26.97 -13.95 14.67
N GLY A 215 27.36 -13.07 13.73
CA GLY A 215 28.22 -13.45 12.59
C GLY A 215 27.56 -14.39 11.59
N GLN A 216 26.25 -14.64 11.69
CA GLN A 216 25.48 -15.60 10.88
C GLN A 216 24.70 -14.94 9.73
N SER A 217 25.03 -13.69 9.38
CA SER A 217 24.39 -13.00 8.26
C SER A 217 24.72 -13.70 6.94
N ARG A 218 23.71 -14.30 6.30
CA ARG A 218 23.82 -15.04 5.02
C ARG A 218 24.41 -14.24 3.85
N ARG A 219 24.46 -12.91 3.93
CA ARG A 219 25.14 -12.07 2.94
C ARG A 219 26.46 -11.60 3.54
N ARG A 220 27.45 -12.49 3.57
CA ARG A 220 28.83 -12.08 3.76
C ARG A 220 29.27 -11.52 2.41
N ILE A 221 29.38 -10.20 2.32
CA ILE A 221 30.08 -9.58 1.20
C ILE A 221 31.54 -10.04 1.34
N PRO A 222 32.14 -10.70 0.33
CA PRO A 222 33.54 -11.09 0.39
C PRO A 222 34.42 -9.86 0.66
N SER A 223 35.55 -10.04 1.36
CA SER A 223 36.51 -8.95 1.50
C SER A 223 37.18 -8.67 0.15
N THR A 224 37.78 -7.50 -0.01
CA THR A 224 38.49 -7.13 -1.25
C THR A 224 39.57 -8.16 -1.59
N GLU A 225 40.29 -8.65 -0.58
CA GLU A 225 41.35 -9.66 -0.73
C GLU A 225 40.78 -10.99 -1.23
N ALA A 226 39.65 -11.44 -0.66
CA ALA A 226 38.99 -12.67 -1.10
C ALA A 226 38.42 -12.56 -2.53
N ILE A 227 37.99 -11.36 -2.95
CA ILE A 227 37.57 -11.11 -4.34
C ILE A 227 38.77 -11.18 -5.27
N GLN A 228 39.89 -10.58 -4.88
CA GLN A 228 41.10 -10.56 -5.68
C GLN A 228 41.69 -11.97 -5.88
N GLU A 229 41.87 -12.74 -4.79
CA GLU A 229 42.37 -14.12 -4.87
C GLU A 229 41.50 -15.02 -5.77
N TRP A 230 40.18 -14.84 -5.72
CA TRP A 230 39.27 -15.57 -6.58
C TRP A 230 39.33 -15.10 -8.04
N LEU A 231 39.42 -13.80 -8.29
CA LEU A 231 39.57 -13.26 -9.64
C LEU A 231 40.87 -13.74 -10.29
N ASP A 232 41.98 -13.81 -9.53
CA ASP A 232 43.26 -14.30 -10.03
C ASP A 232 43.14 -15.76 -10.50
N GLN A 233 42.44 -16.62 -9.74
CA GLN A 233 42.16 -18.01 -10.14
C GLN A 233 41.32 -18.10 -11.41
N VAL A 234 40.24 -17.32 -11.50
CA VAL A 234 39.37 -17.33 -12.69
C VAL A 234 40.10 -16.77 -13.91
N MET A 235 40.93 -15.75 -13.74
CA MET A 235 41.76 -15.20 -14.82
C MET A 235 42.77 -16.22 -15.35
N GLU A 236 43.29 -17.12 -14.49
CA GLU A 236 44.19 -18.20 -14.88
C GLU A 236 43.45 -19.32 -15.63
N GLU A 237 42.24 -19.69 -15.19
CA GLU A 237 41.42 -20.74 -15.81
C GLU A 237 40.73 -20.28 -17.12
N ASP A 238 40.12 -19.09 -17.12
CA ASP A 238 39.41 -18.50 -18.25
C ASP A 238 39.54 -16.96 -18.26
N PRO A 239 40.44 -16.41 -19.08
CA PRO A 239 40.69 -14.97 -19.13
C PRO A 239 39.46 -14.13 -19.53
N LEU A 240 38.52 -14.68 -20.30
CA LEU A 240 37.32 -13.95 -20.73
C LEU A 240 36.35 -13.81 -19.55
N TRP A 241 36.08 -14.89 -18.83
CA TRP A 241 35.22 -14.83 -17.64
C TRP A 241 35.87 -14.02 -16.52
N GLY A 242 37.18 -14.15 -16.34
CA GLY A 242 37.94 -13.34 -15.39
C GLY A 242 37.80 -11.84 -15.69
N TRP A 243 37.92 -11.43 -16.95
CA TRP A 243 37.71 -10.03 -17.34
C TRP A 243 36.30 -9.54 -17.02
N VAL A 244 35.26 -10.33 -17.31
CA VAL A 244 33.89 -9.91 -17.03
C VAL A 244 33.62 -9.82 -15.53
N PHE A 245 34.08 -10.79 -14.73
CA PHE A 245 33.92 -10.71 -13.28
C PHE A 245 34.71 -9.55 -12.68
N ALA A 246 35.88 -9.20 -13.24
CA ALA A 246 36.62 -8.00 -12.86
C ALA A 246 35.84 -6.71 -13.15
N MET A 247 35.14 -6.62 -14.29
CA MET A 247 34.26 -5.50 -14.61
C MET A 247 33.10 -5.37 -13.62
N VAL A 248 32.46 -6.49 -13.24
CA VAL A 248 31.40 -6.52 -12.24
C VAL A 248 31.92 -6.07 -10.87
N ALA A 249 33.07 -6.58 -10.43
CA ALA A 249 33.65 -6.26 -9.13
C ALA A 249 34.11 -4.79 -9.05
N THR A 250 34.68 -4.26 -10.13
CA THR A 250 35.24 -2.89 -10.17
C THR A 250 34.16 -1.82 -10.29
N TYR A 251 33.16 -2.06 -11.14
CA TYR A 251 32.17 -1.04 -11.51
C TYR A 251 30.78 -1.28 -10.89
N GLY A 252 30.58 -2.41 -10.19
CA GLY A 252 29.29 -2.75 -9.60
C GLY A 252 28.20 -3.06 -10.63
N LEU A 253 28.60 -3.47 -11.84
CA LEU A 253 27.70 -3.81 -12.94
C LEU A 253 26.91 -5.09 -12.64
N ARG A 254 25.71 -5.19 -13.18
CA ARG A 254 24.93 -6.43 -13.21
C ARG A 254 25.46 -7.31 -14.34
N PRO A 255 25.41 -8.65 -14.22
CA PRO A 255 25.96 -9.55 -15.25
C PRO A 255 25.47 -9.27 -16.68
N HIS A 256 24.19 -8.91 -16.86
CA HIS A 256 23.61 -8.59 -18.18
C HIS A 256 24.02 -7.23 -18.75
N GLU A 257 24.78 -6.42 -17.99
CA GLU A 257 25.36 -5.16 -18.47
C GLU A 257 26.76 -5.38 -19.06
N VAL A 258 27.33 -6.60 -18.96
CA VAL A 258 28.69 -6.91 -19.42
C VAL A 258 28.72 -7.97 -20.53
N TRP A 259 27.88 -9.02 -20.44
CA TRP A 259 27.72 -10.03 -21.49
C TRP A 259 26.24 -10.33 -21.78
#